data_AF-V8CJU8-F1
#
_entry.id   AF-V8CJU8-F1
#
_cell.length_a   1.000
_cell.length_b   1.000
_cell.length_c   1.000
_cell.angle_alpha   90.00
_cell.angle_beta   90.00
_cell.angle_gamma   90.00
#
_symmetry.space_group_name_H-M   'P 1'
#
loop_
_entity.id
_entity.type
_entity.pdbx_description
1 polymer ?
#
loop_
_entity_poly.entity_id
_entity_poly.type
_entity_poly.pdbx_seq_one_letter_code
_entity_poly.pdbx_strand_id
1 'polypeptide(L)'
;MTLSSRDRLNAALQVALGDAANNWGVKIMRVEISEISVPKDIENAMNLQMKAEREKRAIELKAQAEKEALIRNAEALKQEKVLQAEAIERMADAKKYEQIALAQGQSDAMELIANQMAKNTQAAEFLLTKERIVAFTELSKNPSKDKVIIPYETSEFIGGLSVIGEFLGKGKKA
;
A
#
# COMPACT_ATOMS: atom_id res chain seq x y z
N MET A 1 -5.97 2.10 -51.09
CA MET A 1 -4.74 1.28 -51.29
C MET A 1 -3.58 2.00 -50.63
N THR A 2 -2.81 1.30 -49.81
CA THR A 2 -1.58 1.82 -49.21
C THR A 2 -0.55 2.05 -50.33
N LEU A 3 0.30 3.07 -50.20
CA LEU A 3 1.34 3.42 -51.19
C LEU A 3 2.17 2.19 -51.61
N SER A 4 2.43 1.30 -50.65
CA SER A 4 3.12 0.02 -50.83
C SER A 4 2.51 -0.91 -51.89
N SER A 5 1.18 -0.91 -52.06
CA SER A 5 0.54 -1.73 -53.10
C SER A 5 0.77 -1.17 -54.50
N ARG A 6 0.90 0.16 -54.66
CA ARG A 6 1.19 0.79 -55.96
C ARG A 6 2.63 0.52 -56.39
N ASP A 7 3.58 0.62 -55.46
CA ASP A 7 5.01 0.38 -55.76
C ASP A 7 5.26 -1.06 -56.24
N ARG A 8 4.61 -2.05 -55.59
CA ARG A 8 4.69 -3.45 -56.02
C ARG A 8 4.12 -3.67 -57.42
N LEU A 9 3.01 -3.02 -57.75
CA LEU A 9 2.34 -3.17 -59.03
C LEU A 9 3.13 -2.50 -60.16
N ASN A 10 3.65 -1.29 -59.91
CA ASN A 10 4.54 -0.59 -60.83
C ASN A 10 5.81 -1.41 -61.12
N ALA A 11 6.42 -2.00 -60.09
CA ALA A 11 7.60 -2.86 -60.27
C ALA A 11 7.28 -4.11 -61.09
N ALA A 12 6.15 -4.77 -60.81
CA ALA A 12 5.71 -5.95 -61.58
C ALA A 12 5.44 -5.61 -63.05
N LEU A 13 4.80 -4.47 -63.32
CA LEU A 13 4.55 -4.01 -64.69
C LEU A 13 5.83 -3.60 -65.41
N GLN A 14 6.78 -2.96 -64.72
CA GLN A 14 8.07 -2.58 -65.31
C GLN A 14 8.87 -3.81 -65.77
N VAL A 15 8.86 -4.89 -64.99
CA VAL A 15 9.50 -6.16 -65.38
C VAL A 15 8.80 -6.76 -66.59
N ALA A 16 7.48 -6.95 -66.51
CA ALA A 16 6.70 -7.60 -67.57
C ALA A 16 6.77 -6.86 -68.92
N LEU A 17 6.68 -5.52 -68.90
CA LEU A 17 6.79 -4.70 -70.10
C LEU A 17 8.24 -4.58 -70.58
N GLY A 18 9.22 -4.56 -69.67
CA GLY A 18 10.64 -4.52 -70.01
C GLY A 18 11.09 -5.76 -70.78
N ASP A 19 10.64 -6.94 -70.34
CA ASP A 19 10.94 -8.21 -71.01
C ASP A 19 10.36 -8.26 -72.44
N ALA A 20 9.15 -7.74 -72.63
CA ALA A 20 8.52 -7.66 -73.96
C ALA A 20 9.23 -6.65 -74.88
N ALA A 21 9.66 -5.50 -74.33
CA ALA A 21 10.28 -4.42 -75.10
C ALA A 21 11.75 -4.70 -75.49
N ASN A 22 12.44 -5.61 -74.79
CA ASN A 22 13.80 -6.04 -75.14
C ASN A 22 13.90 -6.59 -76.56
N ASN A 23 12.85 -7.31 -77.03
CA ASN A 23 12.81 -7.84 -78.39
C ASN A 23 12.85 -6.75 -79.47
N TRP A 24 12.52 -5.51 -79.12
CA TRP A 24 12.45 -4.36 -80.02
C TRP A 24 13.58 -3.35 -79.75
N GLY A 25 14.54 -3.68 -78.87
CA GLY A 25 15.68 -2.82 -78.55
C GLY A 25 15.35 -1.58 -77.71
N VAL A 26 14.18 -1.55 -77.06
CA VAL A 26 13.74 -0.41 -76.23
C VAL A 26 13.84 -0.76 -74.74
N LYS A 27 14.49 0.09 -73.94
CA LYS A 27 14.64 -0.10 -72.49
C LYS A 27 13.62 0.74 -71.71
N ILE A 28 12.76 0.09 -70.94
CA ILE A 28 11.77 0.75 -70.07
C ILE A 28 12.40 1.11 -68.73
N MET A 29 12.42 2.39 -68.39
CA MET A 29 13.08 2.92 -67.17
C MET A 29 12.14 3.06 -65.97
N ARG A 30 10.86 3.37 -66.20
CA ARG A 30 9.85 3.53 -65.13
C ARG A 30 8.45 3.29 -65.68
N VAL A 31 7.62 2.62 -64.91
CA VAL A 31 6.18 2.47 -65.15
C VAL A 31 5.42 3.08 -63.99
N GLU A 32 4.39 3.87 -64.30
CA GLU A 32 3.53 4.50 -63.31
C GLU A 32 2.08 4.30 -63.71
N ILE A 33 1.30 3.65 -62.83
CA ILE A 33 -0.13 3.51 -63.01
C ILE A 33 -0.79 4.85 -62.72
N SER A 34 -1.41 5.44 -63.75
CA SER A 34 -2.13 6.71 -63.66
C SER A 34 -3.48 6.53 -62.95
N GLU A 35 -4.54 6.14 -63.68
CA GLU A 35 -5.88 5.94 -63.13
C GLU A 35 -6.38 4.52 -63.45
N ILE A 36 -6.93 3.84 -62.44
CA ILE A 36 -7.63 2.57 -62.59
C ILE A 36 -9.11 2.87 -62.45
N SER A 37 -9.88 2.70 -63.52
CA SER A 37 -11.33 2.81 -63.47
C SER A 37 -11.93 1.46 -63.08
N VAL A 38 -12.53 1.41 -61.89
CA VAL A 38 -13.26 0.23 -61.39
C VAL A 38 -14.76 0.53 -61.51
N PRO A 39 -15.59 -0.43 -61.98
CA PRO A 39 -17.04 -0.26 -61.96
C PRO A 39 -17.55 0.03 -60.55
N LYS A 40 -18.50 0.97 -60.44
CA LYS A 40 -18.99 1.50 -59.15
C LYS A 40 -19.55 0.43 -58.22
N ASP A 41 -20.13 -0.62 -58.78
CA ASP A 41 -20.67 -1.76 -58.02
C ASP A 41 -19.57 -2.54 -57.28
N ILE A 42 -18.42 -2.74 -57.93
CA ILE A 42 -17.27 -3.43 -57.33
C ILE A 42 -16.60 -2.53 -56.28
N GLU A 43 -16.50 -1.23 -56.54
CA GLU A 43 -15.96 -0.27 -55.57
C GLU A 43 -16.78 -0.26 -54.27
N ASN A 44 -18.11 -0.25 -54.39
CA ASN A 44 -19.03 -0.31 -53.25
C ASN A 44 -18.89 -1.62 -52.47
N ALA A 45 -18.84 -2.76 -53.16
CA ALA A 45 -18.66 -4.06 -52.53
C ALA A 45 -17.30 -4.16 -51.80
N MET A 46 -16.22 -3.67 -52.43
CA MET A 46 -14.88 -3.64 -51.84
C MET A 46 -14.82 -2.73 -50.62
N ASN A 47 -15.45 -1.54 -50.68
CA ASN A 47 -15.52 -0.62 -49.55
C ASN A 47 -16.30 -1.22 -48.37
N LEU A 48 -17.41 -1.92 -48.63
CA LEU A 48 -18.18 -2.61 -47.60
C LEU A 48 -17.37 -3.74 -46.95
N GLN A 49 -16.67 -4.54 -47.77
CA GLN A 49 -15.80 -5.60 -47.27
C GLN A 49 -14.64 -5.04 -46.43
N MET A 50 -13.97 -3.99 -46.91
CA MET A 50 -12.89 -3.34 -46.18
C MET A 50 -13.38 -2.73 -44.85
N LYS A 51 -14.59 -2.18 -44.83
CA LYS A 51 -15.21 -1.67 -43.60
C LYS A 51 -15.47 -2.82 -42.62
N ALA A 52 -16.07 -3.91 -43.07
CA ALA A 52 -16.33 -5.09 -42.24
C ALA A 52 -15.04 -5.71 -41.68
N GLU A 53 -14.00 -5.84 -42.51
CA GLU A 53 -12.69 -6.35 -42.09
C GLU A 53 -12.04 -5.44 -41.03
N ARG A 54 -12.14 -4.12 -41.20
CA ARG A 54 -11.63 -3.14 -40.23
C ARG A 54 -12.41 -3.18 -38.92
N GLU A 55 -13.74 -3.25 -38.99
CA GLU A 55 -14.59 -3.36 -37.80
C GLU A 55 -14.31 -4.66 -37.05
N LYS A 56 -14.20 -5.79 -37.76
CA LYS A 56 -13.81 -7.08 -37.17
C LYS A 56 -12.47 -6.98 -36.46
N ARG A 57 -11.44 -6.45 -37.12
CA ARG A 57 -10.12 -6.26 -36.49
C ARG A 57 -10.16 -5.33 -35.29
N ALA A 58 -10.95 -4.26 -35.35
CA ALA A 58 -11.10 -3.34 -34.23
C ALA A 58 -11.74 -4.04 -33.01
N ILE A 59 -12.76 -4.87 -33.23
CA ILE A 59 -13.42 -5.66 -32.18
C ILE A 59 -12.45 -6.68 -31.58
N GLU A 60 -11.73 -7.43 -32.42
CA GLU A 60 -10.74 -8.41 -31.96
C GLU A 60 -9.64 -7.75 -31.13
N LEU A 61 -9.09 -6.63 -31.61
CA LEU A 61 -8.05 -5.89 -30.92
C LEU A 61 -8.55 -5.33 -29.58
N LYS A 62 -9.78 -4.81 -29.54
CA LYS A 62 -10.39 -4.29 -28.32
C LYS A 62 -10.62 -5.40 -27.29
N ALA A 63 -11.17 -6.54 -27.71
CA ALA A 63 -11.38 -7.68 -26.84
C ALA A 63 -10.06 -8.23 -26.27
N GLN A 64 -9.01 -8.28 -27.10
CA GLN A 64 -7.67 -8.66 -26.66
C GLN A 64 -7.10 -7.66 -25.64
N ALA A 65 -7.23 -6.35 -25.91
CA ALA A 65 -6.80 -5.31 -24.99
C ALA A 65 -7.55 -5.37 -23.65
N GLU A 66 -8.87 -5.60 -23.66
CA GLU A 66 -9.66 -5.76 -22.44
C GLU A 66 -9.23 -7.00 -21.63
N LYS A 67 -9.00 -8.13 -22.31
CA LYS A 67 -8.48 -9.35 -21.67
C LYS A 67 -7.11 -9.11 -21.04
N GLU A 68 -6.18 -8.49 -21.76
CA GLU A 68 -4.85 -8.18 -21.24
C GLU A 68 -4.90 -7.21 -20.06
N ALA A 69 -5.76 -6.20 -20.12
CA ALA A 69 -5.97 -5.27 -19.02
C ALA A 69 -6.50 -5.99 -17.76
N LEU A 70 -7.49 -6.88 -17.91
CA LEU A 70 -8.02 -7.68 -16.81
C LEU A 70 -6.96 -8.59 -16.18
N ILE A 71 -6.14 -9.26 -17.00
CA ILE A 71 -5.05 -10.11 -16.51
C ILE A 71 -4.03 -9.27 -15.74
N ARG A 72 -3.58 -8.15 -16.30
CA ARG A 72 -2.60 -7.27 -15.63
C ARG A 72 -3.13 -6.71 -14.32
N ASN A 73 -4.41 -6.33 -14.27
CA ASN A 73 -5.03 -5.86 -13.03
C ASN A 73 -5.11 -6.97 -11.98
N ALA A 74 -5.48 -8.19 -12.37
CA ALA A 74 -5.52 -9.34 -11.46
C ALA A 74 -4.11 -9.69 -10.93
N GLU A 75 -3.09 -9.63 -11.78
CA GLU A 75 -1.70 -9.83 -11.40
C GLU A 75 -1.20 -8.74 -10.46
N ALA A 76 -1.53 -7.47 -10.74
CA ALA A 76 -1.20 -6.35 -9.87
C ALA A 76 -1.82 -6.51 -8.48
N LEU A 77 -3.11 -6.86 -8.40
CA LEU A 77 -3.78 -7.12 -7.12
C LEU A 77 -3.15 -8.29 -6.37
N LYS A 78 -2.80 -9.37 -7.07
CA LYS A 78 -2.10 -10.50 -6.47
C LYS A 78 -0.75 -10.07 -5.88
N GLN A 79 0.05 -9.32 -6.64
CA GLN A 79 1.34 -8.82 -6.19
C GLN A 79 1.18 -7.86 -5.00
N GLU A 80 0.21 -6.95 -5.05
CA GLU A 80 -0.10 -6.05 -3.94
C GLU A 80 -0.42 -6.84 -2.66
N LYS A 81 -1.26 -7.88 -2.75
CA LYS A 81 -1.61 -8.71 -1.59
C LYS A 81 -0.43 -9.49 -1.03
N VAL A 82 0.44 -10.01 -1.88
CA VAL A 82 1.68 -10.69 -1.43
C VAL A 82 2.59 -9.69 -0.71
N LEU A 83 2.83 -8.52 -1.30
CA LEU A 83 3.67 -7.48 -0.69
C LEU A 83 3.08 -6.97 0.64
N GLN A 84 1.76 -6.82 0.73
CA GLN A 84 1.07 -6.48 1.97
C GLN A 84 1.27 -7.56 3.04
N ALA A 85 1.12 -8.83 2.68
CA ALA A 85 1.33 -9.93 3.61
C ALA A 85 2.78 -10.00 4.11
N GLU A 86 3.76 -9.90 3.20
CA GLU A 86 5.18 -9.85 3.57
C GLU A 86 5.51 -8.64 4.46
N ALA A 87 4.92 -7.48 4.20
CA ALA A 87 5.11 -6.29 5.02
C ALA A 87 4.57 -6.49 6.45
N ILE A 88 3.40 -7.12 6.59
CA ILE A 88 2.82 -7.43 7.90
C ILE A 88 3.71 -8.40 8.67
N GLU A 89 4.21 -9.46 8.01
CA GLU A 89 5.12 -10.44 8.60
C GLU A 89 6.41 -9.77 9.10
N ARG A 90 7.06 -8.98 8.24
CA ARG A 90 8.28 -8.23 8.63
C ARG A 90 8.03 -7.25 9.77
N MET A 91 6.88 -6.57 9.79
CA MET A 91 6.52 -5.69 10.90
C MET A 91 6.27 -6.46 12.19
N ALA A 92 5.65 -7.64 12.13
CA ALA A 92 5.44 -8.47 13.30
C ALA A 92 6.77 -8.95 13.88
N ASP A 93 7.70 -9.37 13.03
CA ASP A 93 9.05 -9.78 13.45
C ASP A 93 9.84 -8.61 14.03
N ALA A 94 9.76 -7.43 13.41
CA ALA A 94 10.40 -6.22 13.92
C ALA A 94 9.87 -5.85 15.31
N LYS A 95 8.55 -5.88 15.51
CA LYS A 95 7.93 -5.61 16.82
C LYS A 95 8.32 -6.64 17.87
N LYS A 96 8.39 -7.93 17.49
CA LYS A 96 8.86 -8.99 18.39
C LYS A 96 10.30 -8.73 18.82
N TYR A 97 11.17 -8.39 17.88
CA TYR A 97 12.57 -8.06 18.17
C TYR A 97 12.69 -6.83 19.08
N GLU A 98 11.92 -5.77 18.79
CA GLU A 98 11.86 -4.56 19.61
C GLU A 98 11.45 -4.89 21.05
N GLN A 99 10.40 -5.69 21.26
CA GLN A 99 9.95 -6.08 22.59
C GLN A 99 11.01 -6.88 23.36
N ILE A 100 11.71 -7.81 22.68
CA ILE A 100 12.79 -8.58 23.30
C ILE A 100 13.95 -7.66 23.69
N ALA A 101 14.34 -6.75 22.80
CA ALA A 101 15.42 -5.80 23.07
C ALA A 101 15.08 -4.86 24.23
N LEU A 102 13.84 -4.36 24.30
CA LEU A 102 13.35 -3.55 25.41
C LEU A 102 13.32 -4.33 26.71
N ALA A 103 12.79 -5.56 26.71
CA ALA A 103 12.75 -6.42 27.89
C ALA A 103 14.15 -6.75 28.40
N GLN A 104 15.10 -7.03 27.51
CA GLN A 104 16.50 -7.25 27.87
C GLN A 104 17.12 -5.97 28.47
N GLY A 105 16.96 -4.82 27.82
CA GLY A 105 17.47 -3.55 28.34
C GLY A 105 16.86 -3.17 29.70
N GLN A 106 15.58 -3.48 29.93
CA GLN A 106 14.93 -3.31 31.22
C GLN A 106 15.48 -4.26 32.28
N SER A 107 15.70 -5.54 31.93
CA SER A 107 16.30 -6.53 32.82
C SER A 107 17.70 -6.10 33.26
N ASP A 108 18.55 -5.69 32.31
CA ASP A 108 19.92 -5.24 32.58
C ASP A 108 19.92 -3.97 33.45
N ALA A 109 19.00 -3.04 33.18
CA ALA A 109 18.82 -1.84 34.00
C ALA A 109 18.35 -2.18 35.43
N MET A 110 17.40 -3.11 35.58
CA MET A 110 16.92 -3.58 36.88
C MET A 110 18.02 -4.29 37.66
N GLU A 111 18.86 -5.09 37.01
CA GLU A 111 20.00 -5.74 37.64
C GLU A 111 21.01 -4.70 38.14
N LEU A 112 21.32 -3.69 37.33
CA LEU A 112 22.21 -2.60 37.73
C LEU A 112 21.63 -1.83 38.92
N ILE A 113 20.34 -1.49 38.89
CA ILE A 113 19.66 -0.84 40.01
C ILE A 113 19.72 -1.73 41.25
N ALA A 114 19.36 -3.00 41.16
CA ALA A 114 19.40 -3.95 42.28
C ALA A 114 20.80 -4.05 42.91
N ASN A 115 21.84 -4.12 42.08
CA ASN A 115 23.23 -4.12 42.52
C ASN A 115 23.64 -2.82 43.23
N GLN A 116 23.15 -1.66 42.79
CA GLN A 116 23.40 -0.38 43.49
C GLN A 116 22.59 -0.26 44.78
N MET A 117 21.34 -0.73 44.79
CA MET A 117 20.46 -0.75 45.97
C MET A 117 21.03 -1.63 47.08
N ALA A 118 21.62 -2.78 46.72
CA ALA A 118 22.30 -3.67 47.66
C ALA A 118 23.50 -2.99 48.36
N LYS A 119 24.14 -2.01 47.71
CA LYS A 119 25.25 -1.23 48.28
C LYS A 119 24.78 -0.05 49.13
N ASN A 120 23.58 0.48 48.89
CA ASN A 120 23.07 1.67 49.56
C ASN A 120 21.56 1.55 49.88
N THR A 121 21.26 1.03 51.07
CA THR A 121 19.89 0.69 51.51
C THR A 121 18.97 1.92 51.64
N GLN A 122 19.50 3.09 51.98
CA GLN A 122 18.71 4.33 52.05
C GLN A 122 18.35 4.90 50.67
N ALA A 123 19.25 4.77 49.69
CA ALA A 123 18.95 5.20 48.32
C ALA A 123 17.82 4.36 47.70
N ALA A 124 17.72 3.09 48.09
CA ALA A 124 16.68 2.19 47.64
C ALA A 124 15.27 2.62 48.07
N GLU A 125 15.11 2.95 49.35
CA GLU A 125 13.83 3.37 49.91
C GLU A 125 13.37 4.73 49.35
N PHE A 126 14.31 5.63 49.06
CA PHE A 126 14.02 6.90 48.42
C PHE A 126 13.51 6.73 46.97
N LEU A 127 14.14 5.87 46.16
CA LEU A 127 13.72 5.62 44.78
C LEU A 127 12.31 5.00 44.71
N LEU A 128 12.05 4.02 45.58
CA LEU A 128 10.72 3.38 45.68
C LEU A 128 9.64 4.38 46.09
N THR A 129 9.95 5.26 47.04
CA THR A 129 9.03 6.33 47.49
C THR A 129 8.76 7.33 46.36
N LYS A 130 9.79 7.70 45.59
CA LYS A 130 9.64 8.57 44.42
C LYS A 130 8.72 7.94 43.37
N GLU A 131 8.88 6.66 43.04
CA GLU A 131 8.00 5.96 42.10
C GLU A 131 6.55 5.89 42.61
N ARG A 132 6.34 5.60 43.90
CA ARG A 132 5.00 5.64 44.51
C ARG A 132 4.33 7.00 44.36
N ILE A 133 5.07 8.09 44.58
CA ILE A 133 4.55 9.46 44.42
C ILE A 133 4.19 9.74 42.95
N VAL A 134 5.04 9.33 42.00
CA VAL A 134 4.74 9.51 40.57
C VAL A 134 3.51 8.69 40.15
N ALA A 135 3.44 7.42 40.53
CA ALA A 135 2.29 6.56 40.25
C ALA A 135 1.00 7.14 40.85
N PHE A 136 1.06 7.67 42.07
CA PHE A 136 -0.06 8.36 42.70
C PHE A 136 -0.44 9.64 41.94
N THR A 137 0.55 10.39 41.43
CA THR A 137 0.33 11.60 40.61
C THR A 137 -0.32 11.28 39.26
N GLU A 138 0.05 10.18 38.62
CA GLU A 138 -0.58 9.73 37.36
C GLU A 138 -1.99 9.20 37.58
N LEU A 139 -2.20 8.42 38.64
CA LEU A 139 -3.53 7.93 39.04
C LEU A 139 -4.48 9.10 39.37
N SER A 140 -4.00 10.15 40.02
CA SER A 140 -4.78 11.36 40.35
C SER A 140 -5.05 12.28 39.14
N LYS A 141 -4.29 12.16 38.04
CA LYS A 141 -4.52 12.91 36.79
C LYS A 141 -5.59 12.29 35.89
N ASN A 142 -6.01 11.05 36.15
CA ASN A 142 -7.05 10.39 35.34
C ASN A 142 -8.43 11.02 35.64
N PRO A 143 -9.16 11.55 34.63
CA PRO A 143 -10.40 12.35 34.83
C PRO A 143 -11.63 11.56 35.31
N SER A 144 -11.47 10.29 35.69
CA SER A 144 -12.58 9.45 36.19
C SER A 144 -12.97 9.87 37.61
N LYS A 145 -13.95 10.76 37.73
CA LYS A 145 -14.50 11.31 38.99
C LYS A 145 -15.15 10.28 39.95
N ASP A 146 -15.13 8.99 39.63
CA ASP A 146 -15.94 7.95 40.31
C ASP A 146 -15.13 6.90 41.09
N LYS A 147 -13.80 7.03 41.21
CA LYS A 147 -12.97 6.08 41.98
C LYS A 147 -12.26 6.77 43.14
N VAL A 148 -12.84 6.64 44.34
CA VAL A 148 -12.18 6.99 45.60
C VAL A 148 -11.24 5.85 45.97
N ILE A 149 -9.93 6.07 45.79
CA ILE A 149 -8.90 5.11 46.18
C ILE A 149 -8.45 5.49 47.58
N ILE A 150 -8.84 4.65 48.53
CA ILE A 150 -8.55 4.84 49.94
C ILE A 150 -7.34 3.96 50.28
N PRO A 151 -6.19 4.52 50.68
CA PRO A 151 -5.05 3.73 51.11
C PRO A 151 -5.45 2.88 52.33
N TYR A 152 -4.91 1.67 52.44
CA TYR A 152 -5.18 0.74 53.55
C TYR A 152 -4.78 1.31 54.94
N GLU A 153 -4.02 2.40 54.96
CA GLU A 153 -3.66 3.17 56.16
C GLU A 153 -4.79 4.08 56.68
N THR A 154 -5.94 4.16 56.00
CA THR A 154 -7.07 5.02 56.43
C THR A 154 -7.77 4.59 57.70
N SER A 155 -7.53 3.37 58.20
CA SER A 155 -7.98 2.98 59.54
C SER A 155 -7.36 3.87 60.62
N GLU A 156 -6.10 4.28 60.46
CA GLU A 156 -5.41 5.18 61.41
C GLU A 156 -5.94 6.62 61.31
N PHE A 157 -6.22 7.10 60.08
CA PHE A 157 -6.75 8.45 59.86
C PHE A 157 -8.20 8.61 60.35
N ILE A 158 -9.05 7.59 60.16
CA ILE A 158 -10.45 7.58 60.64
C ILE A 158 -10.51 7.45 62.17
N GLY A 159 -9.58 6.72 62.80
CA GLY A 159 -9.44 6.67 64.25
C GLY A 159 -9.14 8.05 64.85
N GLY A 160 -8.20 8.81 64.25
CA GLY A 160 -7.87 10.16 64.68
C GLY A 160 -9.02 11.17 64.55
N LEU A 161 -9.80 11.09 63.46
CA LEU A 161 -10.98 11.93 63.25
C LEU A 161 -12.14 11.58 64.19
N SER A 162 -12.28 10.31 64.56
CA SER A 162 -13.31 9.85 65.51
C SER A 162 -13.04 10.38 66.93
N VAL A 163 -11.78 10.41 67.36
CA VAL A 163 -11.37 11.01 68.64
C VAL A 163 -11.64 12.52 68.66
N ILE A 164 -11.34 13.23 67.56
CA ILE A 164 -11.64 14.66 67.45
C ILE A 164 -13.16 14.91 67.44
N GLY A 165 -13.95 14.03 66.82
CA GLY A 165 -15.41 14.06 66.83
C GLY A 165 -16.02 13.80 68.20
N GLU A 166 -15.49 12.85 68.97
CA GLU A 166 -15.90 12.62 70.37
C GLU A 166 -15.55 13.80 71.28
N PHE A 167 -14.40 14.46 71.05
CA PHE A 167 -14.04 15.68 71.76
C PHE A 167 -14.94 16.87 71.40
N LEU A 168 -15.38 16.99 70.14
CA LEU A 168 -16.30 18.05 69.71
C LEU A 168 -17.77 17.80 70.11
N GLY A 169 -18.21 16.54 70.15
CA GLY A 169 -19.60 16.15 70.42
C GLY A 169 -20.02 16.25 71.89
N LYS A 170 -19.07 16.27 72.83
CA LYS A 170 -19.35 16.37 74.28
C LYS A 170 -19.75 17.79 74.76
N GLY A 171 -19.75 18.79 73.88
CA GLY A 171 -20.03 20.20 74.23
C GLY A 171 -21.46 20.70 73.93
N LYS A 172 -22.37 19.87 73.43
CA LYS A 172 -23.72 20.32 73.00
C LYS A 172 -24.85 19.45 73.55
N LYS A 173 -24.98 19.40 74.87
CA LYS A 173 -26.24 19.14 75.58
C LYS A 173 -26.33 20.01 76.84
N ALA A 174 -26.87 21.20 76.67
CA ALA A 174 -27.55 22.03 77.68
C ALA A 174 -28.67 22.77 76.93
#